data_AF-A0A915B9M7-F1
#
_entry.id   AF-A0A915B9M7-F1
#
_cell.length_a   1.000
_cell.length_b   1.000
_cell.length_c   1.000
_cell.angle_alpha   90.00
_cell.angle_beta   90.00
_cell.angle_gamma   90.00
#
_symmetry.space_group_name_H-M   'P 1'
#
loop_
_entity.id
_entity.type
_entity.pdbx_description
1 polymer ?
#
loop_
_entity_poly.entity_id
_entity_poly.type
_entity_poly.pdbx_seq_one_letter_code
_entity_poly.pdbx_strand_id
1 'polypeptide(L)' 'MFMYINEVRKLEKELPTLVDDWKDEQDPRIPDQNAWVPEEEAEERRAIIEKAKLERRMRDAIKREEEEAAGMWDE' A
#
# COMPACT_ATOMS: atom_id res chain seq x y z
N MET A 1 -31.92 -4.30 -0.03
CA MET A 1 -31.33 -2.96 -0.28
C MET A 1 -30.35 -2.53 0.81
N PHE A 2 -30.58 -2.84 2.10
CA PHE A 2 -29.64 -2.52 3.19
C PHE A 2 -28.28 -3.26 3.14
N MET A 3 -28.21 -4.47 2.57
CA MET A 3 -26.93 -5.20 2.49
C MET A 3 -25.90 -4.49 1.61
N TYR A 4 -26.30 -4.01 0.43
CA TYR A 4 -25.42 -3.28 -0.48
C TYR A 4 -24.89 -1.95 0.11
N ILE A 5 -25.68 -1.26 0.94
CA ILE A 5 -25.23 -0.02 1.60
C ILE A 5 -24.12 -0.31 2.61
N ASN A 6 -24.22 -1.42 3.35
CA ASN A 6 -23.20 -1.81 4.33
C ASN A 6 -21.92 -2.27 3.64
N GLU A 7 -22.03 -2.98 2.51
CA GLU A 7 -20.88 -3.39 1.71
C GLU A 7 -20.16 -2.18 1.09
N VAL A 8 -20.89 -1.23 0.52
CA VAL A 8 -20.29 0.00 -0.03
C VAL A 8 -19.56 0.78 1.07
N ARG A 9 -20.18 0.98 2.23
CA ARG A 9 -19.54 1.66 3.36
C ARG A 9 -18.30 0.94 3.89
N LYS A 10 -18.30 -0.40 3.81
CA LYS A 10 -17.11 -1.20 4.16
C LYS A 10 -16.00 -0.95 3.14
N LEU A 11 -16.32 -1.00 1.85
CA LEU A 11 -15.36 -0.73 0.78
C LEU A 11 -14.81 0.68 0.84
N GLU A 12 -15.62 1.71 1.11
CA GLU A 12 -15.14 3.09 1.29
C GLU A 12 -14.10 3.22 2.41
N LYS A 13 -14.28 2.46 3.50
CA LYS A 13 -13.33 2.44 4.62
C LYS A 13 -12.05 1.66 4.29
N GLU A 14 -12.17 0.59 3.51
CA GLU A 14 -11.05 -0.27 3.13
C GLU A 14 -10.29 0.26 1.91
N LEU A 15 -10.90 1.14 1.10
CA LEU A 15 -10.37 1.65 -0.16
C LEU A 15 -8.95 2.23 -0.02
N PRO A 16 -8.62 3.06 0.98
CA PRO A 16 -7.26 3.59 1.12
C PRO A 16 -6.22 2.47 1.26
N THR A 17 -6.51 1.47 2.10
CA THR A 17 -5.62 0.32 2.31
C THR A 17 -5.50 -0.53 1.05
N LEU A 18 -6.62 -0.79 0.37
CA LEU A 18 -6.63 -1.55 -0.89
C LEU A 18 -5.80 -0.86 -1.98
N VAL A 19 -5.87 0.47 -2.06
CA VAL A 19 -5.05 1.26 -2.98
C VAL A 19 -3.57 1.16 -2.62
N ASP A 20 -3.23 1.21 -1.34
CA ASP A 20 -1.85 1.05 -0.90
C ASP A 20 -1.31 -0.35 -1.19
N ASP A 21 -2.08 -1.39 -0.92
CA ASP A 21 -1.64 -2.77 -1.20
C ASP A 21 -1.47 -2.98 -2.72
N TRP A 22 -2.40 -2.45 -3.53
CA TRP A 22 -2.26 -2.47 -4.99
C TRP A 22 -1.00 -1.74 -5.47
N LYS A 23 -0.67 -0.58 -4.90
CA LYS A 23 0.57 0.14 -5.22
C LYS A 23 1.82 -0.64 -4.81
N ASP A 24 1.80 -1.34 -3.68
CA ASP A 24 2.92 -2.18 -3.25
C ASP A 24 3.17 -3.32 -4.25
N GLU A 25 2.11 -3.98 -4.73
CA GLU A 25 2.24 -5.05 -5.72
C GLU A 25 2.83 -4.57 -7.06
N GLN A 26 2.66 -3.29 -7.39
CA GLN A 26 3.16 -2.70 -8.63
C GLN A 26 4.52 -2.00 -8.49
N ASP A 27 5.04 -1.80 -7.27
CA ASP A 27 6.32 -1.10 -7.09
C ASP A 27 7.50 -2.05 -7.40
N PRO A 28 8.31 -1.76 -8.43
CA PRO A 28 9.43 -2.63 -8.84
C PRO A 28 10.56 -2.73 -7.79
N ARG A 29 10.55 -1.87 -6.75
CA ARG A 29 11.50 -1.92 -5.63
C ARG A 29 11.10 -2.96 -4.58
N ILE A 30 9.85 -3.42 -4.62
CA ILE A 30 9.35 -4.45 -3.71
C ILE A 30 9.59 -5.81 -4.37
N PRO A 31 10.32 -6.71 -3.72
CA PRO A 31 10.56 -8.03 -4.29
C PRO A 31 9.24 -8.76 -4.60
N ASP A 32 9.21 -9.49 -5.72
CA ASP A 32 8.06 -10.30 -6.10
C ASP A 32 7.69 -11.25 -4.96
N GLN A 33 6.43 -11.16 -4.53
CA GLN A 33 5.85 -11.93 -3.42
C GLN A 33 5.51 -13.36 -3.84
N ASN A 34 5.35 -13.62 -5.15
CA ASN A 34 5.04 -14.93 -5.70
C ASN A 34 6.29 -15.74 -6.06
N ALA A 35 7.48 -15.14 -5.96
CA ALA A 35 8.73 -15.85 -6.18
C ALA A 35 8.92 -16.95 -5.13
N TRP A 36 9.35 -18.13 -5.58
CA TRP A 36 9.74 -19.19 -4.65
C TRP A 36 11.01 -18.78 -3.90
N VAL A 37 11.05 -19.03 -2.59
CA VAL A 37 12.15 -18.67 -1.69
C VAL A 37 12.44 -19.86 -0.77
N PRO A 38 13.71 -20.22 -0.54
CA PRO A 38 14.08 -21.20 0.47
C PRO A 38 13.51 -20.85 1.85
N GLU A 39 13.14 -21.86 2.65
CA GLU A 39 12.56 -21.62 3.98
C GLU A 39 13.51 -20.87 4.91
N GLU A 40 14.82 -21.13 4.79
CA GLU A 40 15.89 -20.44 5.54
C GLU A 40 15.91 -18.93 5.25
N GLU A 41 15.55 -18.52 4.03
CA GLU A 41 15.57 -17.12 3.58
C GLU A 41 14.16 -16.47 3.66
N ALA A 42 13.12 -17.25 3.99
CA ALA A 42 11.74 -16.78 3.92
C ALA A 42 11.46 -15.65 4.92
N GLU A 43 12.07 -15.70 6.11
CA GLU A 43 11.90 -14.65 7.13
C GLU A 43 12.63 -13.37 6.73
N GLU A 44 13.88 -13.48 6.27
CA GLU A 44 14.66 -12.34 5.75
C GLU A 44 13.96 -11.68 4.57
N ARG A 45 13.42 -12.49 3.66
CA ARG A 45 12.67 -12.01 2.50
C ARG A 45 11.42 -11.25 2.93
N ARG A 46 10.66 -11.76 3.91
CA ARG A 46 9.50 -11.04 4.46
C ARG A 46 9.91 -9.70 5.07
N ALA A 47 10.99 -9.68 5.84
CA ALA A 47 11.50 -8.44 6.44
C ALA A 47 11.90 -7.40 5.39
N ILE A 48 12.55 -7.82 4.30
CA ILE A 48 12.91 -6.94 3.17
C ILE A 48 11.65 -6.39 2.49
N ILE A 49 10.66 -7.24 2.22
CA ILE A 49 9.39 -6.83 1.60
C ILE A 49 8.66 -5.82 2.47
N GLU A 50 8.49 -6.10 3.76
CA GLU A 50 7.79 -5.19 4.68
C GLU A 50 8.52 -3.85 4.83
N LYS A 51 9.85 -3.87 4.86
CA LYS A 51 10.64 -2.64 4.85
C LYS A 51 10.45 -1.85 3.56
N ALA A 52 10.46 -2.51 2.40
CA ALA A 52 10.30 -1.85 1.11
C ALA A 52 8.89 -1.23 0.95
N LYS A 53 7.84 -1.92 1.40
CA LYS A 53 6.47 -1.40 1.48
C LYS A 53 6.39 -0.15 2.35
N LEU A 54 6.99 -0.21 3.54
CA LEU A 54 7.01 0.93 4.46
C LEU A 54 7.70 2.14 3.83
N GLU A 55 8.88 1.96 3.24
CA GLU A 55 9.61 3.04 2.56
C GLU A 55 8.81 3.65 1.40
N ARG A 56 8.09 2.83 0.62
CA ARG A 56 7.18 3.32 -0.43
C ARG A 56 6.06 4.17 0.16
N ARG A 57 5.37 3.68 1.19
CA ARG A 57 4.28 4.41 1.86
C ARG A 57 4.75 5.73 2.48
N MET A 58 5.95 5.74 3.08
CA MET A 58 6.54 6.98 3.60
C MET A 58 6.80 8.01 2.50
N ARG A 59 7.32 7.58 1.33
CA ARG A 59 7.49 8.49 0.18
C ARG A 59 6.17 9.03 -0.34
N ASP A 60 5.15 8.18 -0.44
CA ASP A 60 3.81 8.61 -0.87
C ASP A 60 3.21 9.64 0.12
N ALA A 61 3.40 9.44 1.43
CA ALA A 61 2.95 10.37 2.46
C ALA A 61 3.66 11.72 2.37
N ILE A 62 5.00 11.71 2.28
CA ILE A 62 5.79 12.95 2.11
C ILE A 62 5.36 13.69 0.84
N LYS A 63 5.20 12.97 -0.27
CA LYS A 63 4.75 13.57 -1.53
C LYS A 63 3.37 14.19 -1.39
N ARG A 64 2.44 13.53 -0.69
CA ARG A 64 1.10 14.09 -0.43
C ARG A 64 1.18 15.35 0.41
N GLU A 65 1.97 15.36 1.48
CA GLU A 65 2.20 16.56 2.31
C GLU A 65 2.78 17.71 1.49
N GLU A 66 3.73 17.43 0.59
CA GLU A 66 4.30 18.42 -0.33
C GLU A 66 3.25 18.96 -1.32
N GLU A 67 2.41 18.10 -1.88
CA GLU A 67 1.33 18.48 -2.79
C GLU A 67 0.24 19.31 -2.08
N GLU A 68 -0.14 18.94 -0.85
CA GLU A 68 -1.06 19.69 -0.01
C GLU A 68 -0.49 21.07 0.35
N ALA A 69 0.78 21.13 0.74
CA ALA A 69 1.48 22.40 1.01
C ALA A 69 1.60 23.30 -0.24
N ALA A 70 1.70 22.69 -1.43
CA ALA A 70 1.71 23.38 -2.71
C ALA A 70 0.31 23.81 -3.18
N GLY A 71 -0.76 23.48 -2.44
CA GLY A 71 -2.14 23.79 -2.81
C GLY A 71 -2.61 23.03 -4.06
N MET A 72 -2.05 21.84 -4.32
CA MET A 72 -2.37 21.00 -5.48
C MET A 72 -3.62 20.13 -5.26
N TRP A 73 -4.14 20.13 -4.03
CA TRP A 73 -5.36 19.44 -3.64
C TRP A 73 -6.32 20.46 -3.03
N ASP A 74 -7.56 20.51 -3.52
CA ASP A 74 -8.63 21.32 -2.94
C ASP A 74 -9.07 20.72 -1.59
N GLU A 75 -9.43 21.58 -0.62
CA GLU A 75 -9.98 21.18 0.70
C GLU A 75 -11.27 20.34 0.61
#